data_AF-A0A9K3KTA7-F1
#
_entry.id   AF-A0A9K3KTA7-F1
#
_cell.length_a   1.000
_cell.length_b   1.000
_cell.length_c   1.000
_cell.angle_alpha   90.00
_cell.angle_beta   90.00
_cell.angle_gamma   90.00
#
_symmetry.space_group_name_H-M   'P 1'
#
loop_
_entity.id
_entity.type
_entity.pdbx_description
1 polymer ?
#
loop_
_entity_poly.entity_id
_entity_poly.type
_entity_poly.pdbx_seq_one_letter_code
_entity_poly.pdbx_strand_id
1 'polypeptide(L)'
;MINEYLGYDTTMDEEDDEEDDEGSALSTTCVLVPLMDMINHSSKDFNTMLSVMGNSEDENQIDDKDDNGSEEQLFYTVVASRDIVEGEELLISYGSQEDSSLELLLHYGFVPEHNPYDADFIAWSGAVDEMPSCWSTSLQDDEGRLKQLILSNSNSVELTILKFRIRMKQAFDEYQTLVANRRGP
;
A
#
# COMPACT_ATOMS: atom_id res chain seq x y z
N MET A 1 -23.91 -47.47 -26.53
CA MET A 1 -24.43 -47.01 -27.83
C MET A 1 -24.01 -45.56 -27.93
N ILE A 2 -22.85 -45.27 -28.51
CA ILE A 2 -22.61 -45.01 -29.95
C ILE A 2 -23.42 -43.79 -30.42
N ASN A 3 -22.79 -42.62 -30.49
CA ASN A 3 -22.45 -41.99 -31.77
C ASN A 3 -21.52 -40.77 -31.56
N GLU A 4 -20.39 -40.84 -32.26
CA GLU A 4 -19.48 -39.77 -32.67
C GLU A 4 -20.08 -38.95 -33.84
N TYR A 5 -19.29 -37.98 -34.35
CA TYR A 5 -19.39 -37.25 -35.64
C TYR A 5 -20.40 -36.06 -35.62
N LEU A 6 -20.14 -34.83 -36.08
CA LEU A 6 -19.21 -34.24 -37.07
C LEU A 6 -19.07 -32.73 -36.86
N GLY A 7 -17.94 -32.18 -37.30
CA GLY A 7 -17.78 -30.74 -37.53
C GLY A 7 -18.62 -30.24 -38.71
N TYR A 8 -18.86 -28.93 -38.70
CA TYR A 8 -19.22 -28.15 -39.88
C TYR A 8 -18.33 -26.92 -39.96
N ASP A 9 -17.83 -26.76 -41.18
CA ASP A 9 -17.02 -25.68 -41.74
C ASP A 9 -17.94 -24.63 -42.39
N THR A 10 -17.41 -23.43 -42.62
CA THR A 10 -17.85 -22.32 -43.51
C THR A 10 -19.13 -21.53 -43.19
N THR A 11 -18.97 -20.22 -42.90
CA THR A 11 -19.37 -19.02 -43.71
C THR A 11 -19.05 -17.74 -42.92
N MET A 12 -18.11 -16.90 -43.38
CA MET A 12 -18.33 -15.63 -44.12
C MET A 12 -18.99 -14.49 -43.32
N ASP A 13 -18.16 -13.45 -43.10
CA ASP A 13 -18.44 -12.01 -43.15
C ASP A 13 -19.70 -11.47 -42.47
N GLU A 14 -19.52 -10.99 -41.23
CA GLU A 14 -20.24 -9.80 -40.75
C GLU A 14 -19.18 -8.82 -40.23
N GLU A 15 -18.98 -7.74 -41.00
CA GLU A 15 -18.28 -6.53 -40.59
C GLU A 15 -19.15 -5.88 -39.50
N ASP A 16 -18.84 -6.19 -38.23
CA ASP A 16 -19.25 -5.33 -37.13
C ASP A 16 -18.14 -4.30 -36.93
N ASP A 17 -18.40 -3.08 -37.41
CA ASP A 17 -17.74 -1.86 -36.99
C ASP A 17 -17.99 -1.68 -35.47
N GLU A 18 -17.23 -2.41 -34.65
CA GLU A 18 -17.04 -2.03 -33.25
C GLU A 18 -16.17 -0.76 -33.27
N GLU A 19 -16.83 0.39 -33.11
CA GLU A 19 -16.17 1.60 -32.63
C GLU A 19 -15.52 1.26 -31.29
N ASP A 20 -14.25 0.85 -31.34
CA ASP A 20 -13.37 0.73 -30.18
C ASP A 20 -13.25 2.13 -29.55
N ASP A 21 -14.15 2.40 -28.60
CA ASP A 21 -13.94 3.39 -27.54
C ASP A 21 -12.72 2.91 -26.75
N GLU A 22 -11.52 3.22 -27.27
CA GLU A 22 -10.24 3.07 -26.56
C GLU A 22 -10.23 4.02 -25.36
N GLY A 23 -11.06 3.73 -24.36
CA GLY A 23 -10.76 4.01 -22.99
C GLY A 23 -9.50 3.25 -22.66
N SER A 24 -8.35 3.85 -22.96
CA SER A 24 -7.01 3.34 -22.68
C SER A 24 -6.95 2.84 -21.25
N ALA A 25 -7.17 1.53 -21.08
CA ALA A 25 -7.03 0.88 -19.81
C ALA A 25 -5.55 0.96 -19.49
N LEU A 26 -5.18 1.91 -18.61
CA LEU A 26 -3.82 2.08 -18.13
C LEU A 26 -3.34 0.74 -17.57
N SER A 27 -2.57 0.00 -18.38
CA SER A 27 -1.98 -1.25 -17.94
C SER A 27 -0.87 -0.90 -16.95
N THR A 28 -1.09 -1.22 -15.68
CA THR A 28 -0.07 -1.05 -14.65
C THR A 28 0.89 -2.23 -14.71
N THR A 29 2.17 -1.96 -14.96
CA THR A 29 3.22 -2.99 -14.93
C THR A 29 3.94 -2.92 -13.59
N CYS A 30 4.04 -4.06 -12.90
CA CYS A 30 4.84 -4.19 -11.69
C CYS A 30 6.30 -4.49 -12.08
N VAL A 31 7.24 -3.69 -11.56
CA VAL A 31 8.67 -3.80 -11.86
C VAL A 31 9.49 -3.79 -10.58
N LEU A 32 10.67 -4.42 -10.61
CA LEU A 32 11.68 -4.26 -9.57
C LEU A 32 12.61 -3.11 -9.97
N VAL A 33 12.77 -2.13 -9.09
CA VAL A 33 13.65 -0.98 -9.31
C VAL A 33 14.85 -1.10 -8.36
N PRO A 34 16.02 -1.58 -8.84
CA PRO A 34 17.18 -1.77 -8.00
C PRO A 34 17.58 -0.49 -7.26
N LEU A 35 18.15 -0.64 -6.06
CA LEU A 35 18.57 0.43 -5.16
C LEU A 35 17.39 1.18 -4.51
N MET A 36 16.33 1.47 -5.27
CA MET A 36 15.15 2.17 -4.76
C MET A 36 14.29 1.26 -3.89
N ASP A 37 14.35 -0.05 -4.11
CA ASP A 37 13.74 -1.09 -3.27
C ASP A 37 14.37 -1.22 -1.86
N MET A 38 15.51 -0.58 -1.63
CA MET A 38 16.17 -0.54 -0.32
C MET A 38 15.65 0.58 0.60
N ILE A 39 14.84 1.50 0.09
CA ILE A 39 14.36 2.66 0.85
C ILE A 39 13.16 2.23 1.71
N ASN A 40 13.27 2.41 3.02
CA ASN A 40 12.27 1.94 3.98
C ASN A 40 10.98 2.78 3.97
N HIS A 41 9.93 2.20 4.56
CA HIS A 41 8.63 2.82 4.74
C HIS A 41 8.56 3.71 6.00
N SER A 42 7.82 4.83 5.89
CA SER A 42 7.24 5.52 7.04
C SER A 42 5.82 5.96 6.74
N SER A 43 4.87 5.61 7.63
CA SER A 43 3.45 5.96 7.46
C SER A 43 3.17 7.43 7.77
N LYS A 44 4.11 8.16 8.38
CA LYS A 44 3.89 9.53 8.86
C LYS A 44 5.03 10.48 8.54
N ASP A 45 6.26 10.03 8.74
CA ASP A 45 7.45 10.88 8.72
C ASP A 45 8.34 10.57 7.51
N PHE A 46 7.76 10.21 6.37
CA PHE A 46 8.50 10.02 5.12
C PHE A 46 9.05 11.36 4.61
N ASN A 47 10.27 11.34 4.08
CA ASN A 47 10.99 12.54 3.64
C ASN A 47 11.33 12.52 2.14
N THR A 48 10.89 11.48 1.43
CA THR A 48 11.08 11.33 -0.01
C THR A 48 9.84 10.75 -0.68
N MET A 49 9.72 10.95 -1.99
CA MET A 49 8.64 10.44 -2.84
C MET A 49 9.18 9.85 -4.14
N LEU A 50 8.53 8.79 -4.62
CA LEU A 50 8.83 8.18 -5.91
C LEU A 50 8.18 9.00 -7.05
N SER A 51 8.94 9.30 -8.10
CA SER A 51 8.45 10.00 -9.29
C SER A 51 9.07 9.44 -10.56
N VAL A 52 8.40 9.61 -11.69
CA VAL A 52 8.93 9.28 -13.02
C VAL A 52 9.18 10.59 -13.75
N MET A 53 10.43 10.83 -14.14
CA MET A 53 10.82 12.02 -14.91
C MET A 53 11.23 11.61 -16.32
N GLY A 54 10.74 12.35 -17.31
CA GLY A 54 11.22 12.27 -18.69
C GLY A 54 12.17 13.42 -18.99
N ASN A 55 13.17 13.17 -19.83
CA ASN A 55 13.89 14.26 -20.49
C ASN A 55 13.05 14.77 -21.67
N SER A 56 12.10 15.67 -21.42
CA SER A 56 11.60 16.51 -22.50
C SER A 56 12.71 17.51 -22.84
N GLU A 57 13.40 17.30 -23.96
CA GLU A 57 14.30 18.32 -24.48
C GLU A 57 13.51 19.63 -24.66
N ASP A 58 14.03 20.66 -24.01
CA ASP A 58 13.59 22.06 -24.02
C ASP A 58 12.76 22.45 -25.26
N GLU A 59 11.45 22.73 -25.08
CA GLU A 59 10.52 23.13 -26.16
C GLU A 59 10.88 24.49 -26.83
N ASN A 60 12.05 25.07 -26.54
CA ASN A 60 12.50 26.37 -27.03
C ASN A 60 13.83 26.38 -27.79
N GLN A 61 14.41 25.23 -28.15
CA GLN A 61 15.54 25.19 -29.09
C GLN A 61 15.06 24.91 -30.52
N ILE A 62 14.76 26.00 -31.25
CA ILE A 62 14.81 25.99 -32.70
C ILE A 62 16.30 26.00 -33.07
N ASP A 63 16.90 24.84 -33.31
CA ASP A 63 18.11 24.75 -34.12
C ASP A 63 18.20 23.37 -34.79
N ASP A 64 17.93 23.40 -36.10
CA ASP A 64 18.40 22.52 -37.18
C ASP A 64 18.74 21.05 -36.87
N LYS A 65 17.79 20.18 -37.25
CA LYS A 65 18.00 18.91 -37.97
C LYS A 65 19.35 18.22 -37.76
N ASP A 66 19.44 17.39 -36.74
CA ASP A 66 20.13 16.11 -36.84
C ASP A 66 19.16 15.00 -36.44
N ASP A 67 18.90 14.10 -37.39
CA ASP A 67 17.98 12.97 -37.35
C ASP A 67 18.56 11.84 -36.48
N ASN A 68 18.90 12.16 -35.23
CA ASN A 68 19.44 11.21 -34.27
C ASN A 68 18.35 11.01 -33.21
N GLY A 69 17.49 10.01 -33.45
CA GLY A 69 16.35 9.66 -32.60
C GLY A 69 16.71 9.63 -31.12
N SER A 70 16.51 10.76 -30.44
CA SER A 70 16.59 10.89 -29.00
C SER A 70 15.38 10.15 -28.45
N GLU A 71 15.52 8.84 -28.24
CA GLU A 71 14.52 8.07 -27.53
C GLU A 71 14.25 8.78 -26.20
N GLU A 72 12.99 9.15 -25.95
CA GLU A 72 12.58 9.78 -24.71
C GLU A 72 12.97 8.85 -23.54
N GLN A 73 13.98 9.27 -22.77
CA GLN A 73 14.44 8.49 -21.62
C GLN A 73 13.58 8.84 -20.41
N LEU A 74 12.90 7.83 -19.88
CA LEU A 74 12.18 7.89 -18.62
C LEU A 74 13.09 7.37 -17.49
N PHE A 75 13.12 8.10 -16.38
CA PHE A 75 13.88 7.76 -15.20
C PHE A 75 12.96 7.65 -13.99
N TYR A 76 13.14 6.58 -13.20
CA TYR A 76 12.61 6.53 -11.85
C TYR A 76 13.49 7.41 -10.95
N THR A 77 12.85 8.29 -10.20
CA THR A 77 13.51 9.29 -9.36
C THR A 77 12.95 9.26 -7.95
N VAL A 78 13.81 9.58 -6.98
CA VAL A 78 13.43 9.79 -5.58
C VAL A 78 13.61 11.27 -5.29
N VAL A 79 12.50 11.95 -4.99
CA VAL A 79 12.46 13.39 -4.76
C VAL A 79 12.30 13.65 -3.28
N ALA A 80 13.16 14.48 -2.70
CA ALA A 80 13.03 14.91 -1.32
C ALA A 80 11.77 15.79 -1.14
N SER A 81 10.95 15.49 -0.14
CA SER A 81 9.76 16.29 0.20
C SER A 81 10.06 17.46 1.15
N ARG A 82 11.25 17.43 1.78
CA ARG A 82 11.79 18.46 2.67
C ARG A 82 13.31 18.37 2.72
N ASP A 83 13.96 19.31 3.40
CA ASP A 83 15.39 19.22 3.70
C ASP A 83 15.71 17.96 4.53
N ILE A 84 16.80 17.27 4.16
CA ILE A 84 17.27 16.02 4.79
C ILE A 84 18.67 16.27 5.33
N VAL A 85 18.88 16.02 6.61
CA VAL A 85 20.17 16.26 7.28
C VAL A 85 21.11 15.08 7.06
N GLU A 86 22.42 15.34 7.04
CA GLU A 86 23.43 14.28 6.97
C GLU A 86 23.22 13.23 8.10
N GLY A 87 23.19 11.96 7.72
CA GLY A 87 22.96 10.85 8.63
C GLY A 87 21.49 10.52 8.90
N GLU A 88 20.55 11.31 8.36
CA GLU A 88 19.13 10.98 8.38
C GLU A 88 18.81 9.87 7.36
N GLU A 89 17.95 8.92 7.75
CA GLU A 89 17.48 7.85 6.85
C GLU A 89 16.50 8.40 5.80
N LEU A 90 16.62 7.93 4.56
CA LEU A 90 15.64 8.22 3.51
C LEU A 90 14.44 7.27 3.67
N LEU A 91 13.24 7.85 3.72
CA LEU A 91 12.00 7.13 3.94
C LEU A 91 10.98 7.54 2.89
N ILE A 92 10.29 6.57 2.30
CA ILE A 92 9.13 6.76 1.43
C ILE A 92 7.86 6.26 2.11
N SER A 93 6.70 6.61 1.57
CA SER A 93 5.46 5.92 1.90
C SER A 93 5.18 4.83 0.86
N TYR A 94 4.81 3.64 1.33
CA TYR A 94 4.54 2.48 0.48
C TYR A 94 3.05 2.45 0.13
N GLY A 95 2.70 1.67 -0.90
CA GLY A 95 1.31 1.40 -1.26
C GLY A 95 0.49 2.67 -1.50
N SER A 96 -0.68 2.74 -0.86
CA SER A 96 -1.63 3.85 -1.02
C SER A 96 -1.28 5.10 -0.18
N GLN A 97 -0.18 5.04 0.58
CA GLN A 97 0.16 5.98 1.66
C GLN A 97 -0.80 5.98 2.86
N GLU A 98 -1.91 5.27 2.78
CA GLU A 98 -2.93 5.14 3.84
C GLU A 98 -3.03 3.68 4.34
N ASP A 99 -2.07 2.84 3.98
CA ASP A 99 -2.05 1.43 4.36
C ASP A 99 -2.01 1.27 5.89
N SER A 100 -2.92 0.46 6.42
CA SER A 100 -2.98 0.07 7.83
C SER A 100 -1.83 -0.85 8.21
N SER A 101 -1.58 -1.01 9.50
CA SER A 101 -0.55 -1.94 9.99
C SER A 101 -0.83 -3.40 9.64
N LEU A 102 -2.10 -3.76 9.43
CA LEU A 102 -2.45 -5.10 8.97
C LEU A 102 -2.06 -5.28 7.50
N GLU A 103 -2.35 -4.30 6.66
CA GLU A 103 -1.95 -4.31 5.24
C GLU A 103 -0.42 -4.30 5.10
N LEU A 104 0.28 -3.47 5.89
CA LEU A 104 1.73 -3.43 5.90
C LEU A 104 2.35 -4.77 6.32
N LEU A 105 1.75 -5.46 7.30
CA LEU A 105 2.17 -6.79 7.71
C LEU A 105 1.95 -7.82 6.60
N LEU A 106 0.79 -7.79 5.94
CA LEU A 106 0.43 -8.76 4.91
C LEU A 106 1.27 -8.60 3.64
N HIS A 107 1.54 -7.37 3.21
CA HIS A 107 2.22 -7.08 1.95
C HIS A 107 3.73 -6.96 2.09
N TYR A 108 4.23 -6.46 3.23
CA TYR A 108 5.63 -6.12 3.42
C TYR A 108 6.28 -6.80 4.64
N GLY A 109 5.52 -7.54 5.45
CA GLY A 109 6.06 -8.37 6.52
C GLY A 109 6.55 -7.61 7.75
N PHE A 110 6.13 -6.35 7.95
CA PHE A 110 6.47 -5.55 9.12
C PHE A 110 5.25 -4.85 9.73
N VAL A 111 5.38 -4.44 10.99
CA VAL A 111 4.39 -3.63 11.69
C VAL A 111 5.12 -2.36 12.16
N PRO A 112 4.75 -1.16 11.69
CA PRO A 112 5.37 0.09 12.18
C PRO A 112 5.08 0.24 13.68
N GLU A 113 5.82 1.07 14.43
CA GLU A 113 5.57 1.25 15.87
C GLU A 113 4.32 2.11 16.16
N HIS A 114 4.01 3.04 15.27
CA HIS A 114 2.77 3.82 15.26
C HIS A 114 2.34 4.08 13.80
N ASN A 115 1.05 3.95 13.51
CA ASN A 115 0.45 4.15 12.19
C ASN A 115 -0.90 4.85 12.40
N PRO A 116 -1.05 6.09 11.92
CA PRO A 116 -2.29 6.83 12.09
C PRO A 116 -3.49 6.19 11.37
N TYR A 117 -3.25 5.34 10.35
CA TYR A 117 -4.31 4.79 9.51
C TYR A 117 -4.98 3.54 10.09
N ASP A 118 -4.51 3.01 11.23
CA ASP A 118 -5.11 1.82 11.85
C ASP A 118 -6.58 2.08 12.24
N ALA A 119 -6.90 3.25 12.80
CA ALA A 119 -8.27 3.58 13.21
C ALA A 119 -9.21 3.75 12.02
N ASP A 120 -8.74 4.36 10.93
CA ASP A 120 -9.52 4.55 9.70
C ASP A 120 -9.78 3.21 9.00
N PHE A 121 -8.80 2.30 9.01
CA PHE A 121 -8.99 0.93 8.52
C PHE A 121 -10.06 0.18 9.31
N ILE A 122 -10.07 0.28 10.65
CA ILE A 122 -11.15 -0.29 11.47
C ILE A 122 -12.51 0.29 11.08
N ALA A 123 -12.60 1.61 10.86
CA ALA A 123 -13.81 2.28 10.43
C ALA A 123 -14.33 1.75 9.08
N TRP A 124 -13.42 1.66 8.10
CA TRP A 124 -13.76 1.26 6.73
C TRP A 124 -14.10 -0.22 6.61
N SER A 125 -13.39 -1.09 7.34
CA SER A 125 -13.57 -2.54 7.27
C SER A 125 -14.98 -3.02 7.63
N GLY A 126 -15.80 -2.18 8.25
CA GLY A 126 -17.14 -2.56 8.71
C GLY A 126 -17.13 -3.63 9.81
N ALA A 127 -15.94 -4.06 10.25
CA ALA A 127 -15.75 -5.09 11.26
C ALA A 127 -16.13 -4.60 12.67
N VAL A 128 -16.73 -3.41 12.78
CA VAL A 128 -16.95 -2.73 14.05
C VAL A 128 -17.90 -3.47 14.98
N ASP A 129 -18.93 -4.10 14.41
CA ASP A 129 -19.96 -4.82 15.15
C ASP A 129 -19.53 -6.26 15.50
N GLU A 130 -18.63 -6.85 14.71
CA GLU A 130 -18.20 -8.25 14.86
C GLU A 130 -16.85 -8.40 15.56
N MET A 131 -15.98 -7.38 15.48
CA MET A 131 -14.61 -7.45 16.01
C MET A 131 -14.60 -7.84 17.48
N PRO A 132 -15.33 -7.19 18.41
CA PRO A 132 -15.28 -7.54 19.82
C PRO A 132 -15.54 -9.02 20.11
N SER A 133 -16.33 -9.70 19.27
CA SER A 133 -16.65 -11.12 19.40
C SER A 133 -15.55 -12.07 18.92
N CYS A 134 -14.62 -11.61 18.08
CA CYS A 134 -13.52 -12.43 17.54
C CYS A 134 -12.24 -12.36 18.39
N TRP A 135 -12.14 -11.43 19.35
CA TRP A 135 -11.01 -11.39 20.29
C TRP A 135 -11.16 -12.47 21.35
N SER A 136 -10.12 -13.29 21.49
CA SER A 136 -10.07 -14.32 22.54
C SER A 136 -9.83 -13.78 23.96
N THR A 137 -9.51 -12.48 24.10
CA THR A 137 -9.02 -11.83 25.33
C THR A 137 -9.36 -10.33 25.33
N SER A 138 -9.47 -9.70 26.51
CA SER A 138 -9.69 -8.25 26.61
C SER A 138 -8.40 -7.43 26.43
N LEU A 139 -8.50 -6.10 26.32
CA LEU A 139 -7.30 -5.23 26.25
C LEU A 139 -6.48 -5.30 27.54
N GLN A 140 -7.15 -5.30 28.69
CA GLN A 140 -6.51 -5.36 30.00
C GLN A 140 -5.76 -6.69 30.22
N ASP A 141 -6.32 -7.80 29.74
CA ASP A 141 -5.66 -9.12 29.82
C ASP A 141 -4.33 -9.11 29.05
N ASP A 142 -4.34 -8.54 27.85
CA ASP A 142 -3.17 -8.48 26.98
C ASP A 142 -2.08 -7.59 27.53
N GLU A 143 -2.44 -6.40 28.01
CA GLU A 143 -1.50 -5.48 28.65
C GLU A 143 -0.90 -6.11 29.92
N GLY A 144 -1.70 -6.84 30.69
CA GLY A 144 -1.25 -7.61 31.84
C GLY A 144 -0.22 -8.67 31.43
N ARG A 145 -0.51 -9.43 30.38
CA ARG A 145 0.41 -10.45 29.84
C ARG A 145 1.69 -9.84 29.29
N LEU A 146 1.60 -8.73 28.57
CA LEU A 146 2.76 -8.01 28.04
C LEU A 146 3.69 -7.56 29.17
N LYS A 147 3.15 -7.00 30.25
CA LYS A 147 3.94 -6.59 31.43
C LYS A 147 4.70 -7.77 32.05
N GLN A 148 4.06 -8.94 32.16
CA GLN A 148 4.73 -10.15 32.66
C GLN A 148 5.88 -10.60 31.75
N LEU A 149 5.69 -10.55 30.43
CA LEU A 149 6.72 -10.94 29.46
C LEU A 149 7.93 -9.98 29.48
N ILE A 150 7.67 -8.67 29.58
CA ILE A 150 8.73 -7.67 29.72
C ILE A 150 9.52 -7.90 31.02
N LEU A 151 8.84 -8.16 32.14
CA LEU A 151 9.51 -8.42 33.43
C LEU A 151 10.35 -9.70 33.43
N SER A 152 9.92 -10.72 32.67
CA SER A 152 10.68 -11.96 32.48
C SER A 152 11.78 -11.85 31.43
N ASN A 153 11.96 -10.67 30.83
CA ASN A 153 12.93 -10.37 29.77
C ASN A 153 12.89 -11.39 28.62
N SER A 154 11.69 -11.86 28.29
CA SER A 154 11.47 -12.85 27.25
C SER A 154 11.32 -12.14 25.90
N ASN A 155 12.36 -12.24 25.06
CA ASN A 155 12.25 -11.89 23.64
C ASN A 155 11.62 -13.06 22.90
N SER A 156 10.30 -13.10 22.89
CA SER A 156 9.52 -14.15 22.24
C SER A 156 8.62 -13.59 21.15
N VAL A 157 8.28 -14.45 20.19
CA VAL A 157 7.24 -14.19 19.18
C VAL A 157 5.92 -13.77 19.83
N GLU A 158 5.62 -14.30 21.03
CA GLU A 158 4.45 -13.93 21.83
C GLU A 158 4.42 -12.43 22.15
N LEU A 159 5.57 -11.82 22.47
CA LEU A 159 5.67 -10.40 22.77
C LEU A 159 5.31 -9.56 21.54
N THR A 160 5.80 -9.93 20.36
CA THR A 160 5.46 -9.25 19.10
C THR A 160 3.98 -9.36 18.78
N ILE A 161 3.41 -10.57 18.89
CA ILE A 161 1.98 -10.81 18.66
C ILE A 161 1.13 -9.99 19.64
N LEU A 162 1.50 -9.95 20.92
CA LEU A 162 0.77 -9.18 21.93
C LEU A 162 0.83 -7.68 21.68
N LYS A 163 2.00 -7.13 21.31
CA LYS A 163 2.11 -5.72 20.94
C LYS A 163 1.20 -5.36 19.79
N PHE A 164 1.20 -6.17 18.73
CA PHE A 164 0.31 -5.97 17.59
C PHE A 164 -1.17 -6.05 18.00
N ARG A 165 -1.53 -7.09 18.77
CA ARG A 165 -2.91 -7.30 19.22
C ARG A 165 -3.41 -6.13 20.08
N ILE A 166 -2.65 -5.73 21.10
CA ILE A 166 -2.96 -4.57 21.97
C ILE A 166 -3.22 -3.34 21.12
N ARG A 167 -2.35 -3.08 20.15
CA ARG A 167 -2.46 -1.91 19.30
C ARG A 167 -3.73 -1.90 18.46
N MET A 168 -4.04 -2.98 17.76
CA MET A 168 -5.28 -3.07 16.97
C MET A 168 -6.52 -2.82 17.85
N LYS A 169 -6.43 -3.22 19.13
CA LYS A 169 -7.50 -3.15 20.12
C LYS A 169 -7.66 -1.71 20.62
N GLN A 170 -6.54 -1.01 20.83
CA GLN A 170 -6.50 0.43 21.12
C GLN A 170 -7.03 1.26 19.96
N ALA A 171 -6.64 0.96 18.70
CA ALA A 171 -7.16 1.64 17.52
C ALA A 171 -8.68 1.48 17.39
N PHE A 172 -9.21 0.30 17.73
CA PHE A 172 -10.64 0.07 17.81
C PHE A 172 -11.33 0.93 18.88
N ASP A 173 -10.78 0.99 20.09
CA ASP A 173 -11.33 1.82 21.18
C ASP A 173 -11.27 3.33 20.86
N GLU A 174 -10.20 3.77 20.20
CA GLU A 174 -10.06 5.15 19.70
C GLU A 174 -11.16 5.48 18.69
N TYR A 175 -11.38 4.60 17.72
CA TYR A 175 -12.47 4.74 16.76
C TYR A 175 -13.84 4.84 17.46
N GLN A 176 -14.14 3.96 18.42
CA GLN A 176 -15.40 4.00 19.18
C GLN A 176 -15.60 5.34 19.89
N THR A 177 -14.53 5.87 20.48
CA THR A 177 -14.53 7.18 21.15
C THR A 177 -14.81 8.31 20.17
N LEU A 178 -14.20 8.28 18.98
CA LEU A 178 -14.43 9.27 17.92
C LEU A 178 -15.88 9.24 17.43
N VAL A 179 -16.46 8.05 17.23
CA VAL A 179 -17.86 7.88 16.82
C VAL A 179 -18.82 8.40 17.90
N ALA A 180 -18.58 8.07 19.17
CA ALA A 180 -19.41 8.53 20.28
C ALA A 180 -19.41 10.07 20.39
N ASN A 181 -18.25 10.71 20.19
CA ASN A 181 -18.12 12.16 20.22
C ASN A 181 -18.80 12.86 19.02
N ARG A 182 -18.85 12.21 17.85
CA ARG A 182 -19.58 12.72 16.66
C ARG A 182 -21.10 12.59 16.79
N ARG A 183 -21.59 11.74 17.70
CA ARG A 183 -23.01 11.55 18.01
C ARG A 183 -23.48 12.37 19.23
N GLY A 184 -22.86 13.52 19.50
CA GLY A 184 -23.24 14.42 20.59
C GLY A 184 -24.76 14.75 20.64
N PRO A 185 -25.26 15.15 21.82
CA PRO A 185 -26.57 14.82 22.40
C PRO A 185 -27.81 15.08 21.54
#